data_AF-A0A1M4W6J5-F1
#
_entry.id   AF-A0A1M4W6J5-F1
#
_cell.length_a   1.000
_cell.length_b   1.000
_cell.length_c   1.000
_cell.angle_alpha   90.00
_cell.angle_beta   90.00
_cell.angle_gamma   90.00
#
_symmetry.space_group_name_H-M   'P 1'
#
loop_
_entity.id
_entity.type
_entity.pdbx_description
1 polymer ?
#
loop_
_entity_poly.entity_id
_entity_poly.type
_entity_poly.pdbx_seq_one_letter_code
_entity_poly.pdbx_strand_id
1 'polypeptide(L)'
;MKNVAKIIVCTLCMVFAIFSCAKNESIHVDSSVALDKLTASGKIGDTIKTRVNFTNNSIAKLVITKSIDGITNTDYKTEVTVNGTSSGYDFSQMILSGDENGSLVYTFSGYDAGGKLIDASDLVVSVSLSGYPLLTKYDWKLTAETVDGTNTVNDKLWDNVYRLNPDYSWQYDWGASGPVNLEELNQYCSWKIIGSESKVDSLSFIKFGFLSTTPVYDTWKVAKLEGEDLWLSTTMDLSWLGLSAETPIVQRYVAIPKTADFTPYRGQNAADYNWAPCNPGTYKETTIP
;
A
#
# COMPACT_ATOMS: atom_id res chain seq x y z
N MET A 1 -52.05 57.47 -32.77
CA MET A 1 -50.86 56.76 -33.30
C MET A 1 -50.52 55.66 -32.31
N LYS A 2 -51.02 54.44 -32.55
CA LYS A 2 -50.29 53.27 -33.10
C LYS A 2 -49.22 52.69 -32.13
N ASN A 3 -49.52 51.44 -31.72
CA ASN A 3 -48.63 50.33 -31.34
C ASN A 3 -47.96 50.39 -29.94
N VAL A 4 -48.41 49.63 -28.94
CA VAL A 4 -48.23 48.17 -28.69
C VAL A 4 -46.79 47.80 -28.34
N ALA A 5 -46.53 47.48 -27.07
CA ALA A 5 -45.82 46.27 -26.63
C ALA A 5 -46.08 46.02 -25.13
N LYS A 6 -46.72 44.89 -24.83
CA LYS A 6 -46.86 44.28 -23.51
C LYS A 6 -45.51 43.69 -23.07
N ILE A 7 -45.23 43.66 -21.77
CA ILE A 7 -44.83 42.44 -21.04
C ILE A 7 -45.27 42.63 -19.58
N ILE A 8 -46.11 41.69 -19.15
CA ILE A 8 -46.50 41.41 -17.78
C ILE A 8 -45.39 40.50 -17.21
N VAL A 9 -44.85 40.80 -16.04
CA VAL A 9 -44.16 39.80 -15.22
C VAL A 9 -44.92 39.66 -13.92
N CYS A 10 -45.57 38.51 -13.80
CA CYS A 10 -46.30 38.03 -12.64
C CYS A 10 -45.40 37.90 -11.41
N THR A 11 -45.94 38.39 -10.31
CA THR A 11 -46.03 37.74 -9.00
C THR A 11 -45.49 36.31 -8.93
N LEU A 12 -44.49 36.08 -8.08
CA LEU A 12 -44.36 34.81 -7.37
C LEU A 12 -43.90 35.07 -5.93
N CYS A 13 -44.82 34.83 -5.01
CA CYS A 13 -44.61 34.79 -3.57
C CYS A 13 -43.48 33.83 -3.22
N MET A 14 -42.39 34.35 -2.64
CA MET A 14 -41.46 33.51 -1.91
C MET A 14 -42.02 33.33 -0.50
N VAL A 15 -42.81 32.28 -0.35
CA VAL A 15 -43.27 31.76 0.94
C VAL A 15 -42.03 31.30 1.71
N PHE A 16 -41.62 32.08 2.70
CA PHE A 16 -40.74 31.63 3.78
C PHE A 16 -41.51 30.61 4.61
N ALA A 17 -41.55 29.36 4.14
CA ALA A 17 -41.98 28.23 4.95
C ALA A 17 -40.86 27.94 5.95
N ILE A 18 -41.08 28.45 7.15
CA ILE A 18 -40.39 28.08 8.38
C ILE A 18 -40.68 26.59 8.62
N PHE A 19 -39.91 25.71 8.00
CA PHE A 19 -39.76 24.36 8.55
C PHE A 19 -38.87 24.47 9.77
N SER A 20 -39.52 24.79 10.89
CA SER A 20 -39.12 24.28 12.19
C SER A 20 -38.81 22.79 12.01
N CYS A 21 -37.52 22.43 12.02
CA CYS A 21 -37.14 21.10 12.44
C CYS A 21 -37.73 20.92 13.83
N ALA A 22 -38.91 20.30 13.90
CA ALA A 22 -39.29 19.56 15.08
C ALA A 22 -38.04 18.75 15.44
N LYS A 23 -37.60 18.85 16.69
CA LYS A 23 -36.59 17.93 17.23
C LYS A 23 -37.11 16.54 16.91
N ASN A 24 -36.57 15.93 15.86
CA ASN A 24 -36.81 14.54 15.60
C ASN A 24 -36.20 13.84 16.80
N GLU A 25 -37.09 13.34 17.65
CA GLU A 25 -36.83 12.16 18.46
C GLU A 25 -35.93 11.26 17.63
N SER A 26 -34.79 10.87 18.21
CA SER A 26 -33.90 9.87 17.65
C SER A 26 -34.77 8.73 17.13
N ILE A 27 -34.90 8.61 15.81
CA ILE A 27 -35.42 7.41 15.19
C ILE A 27 -34.36 6.37 15.53
N HIS A 28 -34.53 5.70 16.66
CA HIS A 28 -33.90 4.43 16.92
C HIS A 28 -34.47 3.48 15.88
N VAL A 29 -33.86 3.48 14.69
CA VAL A 29 -34.01 2.33 13.80
C VAL A 29 -33.25 1.23 14.53
N ASP A 30 -33.99 0.36 15.22
CA ASP A 30 -33.43 -0.84 15.79
C ASP A 30 -32.87 -1.68 14.64
N SER A 31 -31.55 -1.57 14.42
CA SER A 31 -30.85 -2.32 13.38
C SER A 31 -30.96 -3.80 13.69
N SER A 32 -31.43 -4.59 12.72
CA SER A 32 -31.57 -6.05 12.83
C SER A 32 -30.23 -6.76 12.70
N VAL A 33 -29.26 -6.13 12.05
CA VAL A 33 -27.88 -6.60 11.88
C VAL A 33 -26.91 -5.55 12.42
N ALA A 34 -26.53 -5.67 13.69
CA ALA A 34 -25.68 -4.69 14.36
C ALA A 34 -24.26 -5.22 14.55
N LEU A 35 -23.25 -4.47 14.10
CA LEU A 35 -21.85 -4.81 14.36
C LEU A 35 -21.38 -4.23 15.70
N ASP A 36 -20.54 -4.96 16.43
CA ASP A 36 -19.90 -4.43 17.65
C ASP A 36 -18.96 -3.24 17.36
N LYS A 37 -18.46 -3.14 16.13
CA LYS A 37 -17.76 -1.99 15.57
C LYS A 37 -18.02 -1.84 14.08
N LEU A 38 -18.05 -0.59 13.64
CA LEU A 38 -18.23 -0.19 12.23
C LEU A 38 -16.91 0.11 11.52
N THR A 39 -15.81 0.21 12.27
CA THR A 39 -14.49 0.51 11.74
C THR A 39 -13.44 -0.44 12.29
N ALA A 40 -12.47 -0.82 11.46
CA ALA A 40 -11.25 -1.51 11.86
C ALA A 40 -10.03 -0.91 11.13
N SER A 41 -8.84 -1.19 11.64
CA SER A 41 -7.59 -0.83 10.97
C SER A 41 -6.59 -1.97 11.09
N GLY A 42 -5.72 -2.12 10.09
CA GLY A 42 -4.66 -3.11 10.10
C GLY A 42 -3.77 -2.98 8.89
N LYS A 43 -2.82 -3.90 8.76
CA LYS A 43 -1.96 -4.06 7.58
C LYS A 43 -2.15 -5.44 6.97
N ILE A 44 -1.59 -5.65 5.79
CA ILE A 44 -1.66 -6.93 5.08
C ILE A 44 -1.12 -8.07 5.98
N GLY A 45 -1.85 -9.17 6.04
CA GLY A 45 -1.57 -10.31 6.91
C GLY A 45 -2.20 -10.22 8.32
N ASP A 46 -2.65 -9.04 8.76
CA ASP A 46 -3.43 -8.93 9.99
C ASP A 46 -4.80 -9.57 9.83
N THR A 47 -5.38 -10.04 10.94
CA THR A 47 -6.75 -10.57 10.97
C THR A 47 -7.70 -9.54 11.56
N ILE A 48 -8.68 -9.10 10.77
CA ILE A 48 -9.80 -8.31 11.25
C ILE A 48 -10.86 -9.21 11.86
N LYS A 49 -11.47 -8.76 12.96
CA LYS A 49 -12.55 -9.48 13.64
C LYS A 49 -13.65 -8.50 14.03
N THR A 50 -14.91 -8.86 13.86
CA THR A 50 -16.09 -8.10 14.34
C THR A 50 -17.17 -9.10 14.72
N ARG A 51 -17.99 -8.77 15.73
CA ARG A 51 -19.17 -9.58 16.03
C ARG A 51 -20.40 -8.94 15.38
N VAL A 52 -21.07 -9.72 14.55
CA VAL A 52 -22.40 -9.42 14.04
C VAL A 52 -23.40 -9.86 15.10
N ASN A 53 -24.27 -8.96 15.56
CA ASN A 53 -25.33 -9.25 16.52
C ASN A 53 -26.69 -9.16 15.81
N PHE A 54 -27.50 -10.21 15.97
CA PHE A 54 -28.87 -10.21 15.49
C PHE A 54 -29.76 -9.72 16.63
N THR A 55 -30.34 -8.53 16.48
CA THR A 55 -31.13 -7.89 17.54
C THR A 55 -32.57 -8.41 17.61
N ASN A 56 -32.99 -9.15 16.59
CA ASN A 56 -34.28 -9.83 16.52
C ASN A 56 -34.18 -11.12 15.69
N ASN A 57 -35.24 -11.92 15.70
CA ASN A 57 -35.28 -13.23 15.06
C ASN A 57 -35.75 -13.19 13.59
N SER A 58 -35.75 -12.01 12.94
CA SER A 58 -36.21 -11.88 11.55
C SER A 58 -35.15 -12.31 10.53
N ILE A 59 -33.89 -12.38 10.94
CA ILE A 59 -32.77 -12.79 10.09
C ILE A 59 -32.68 -14.33 10.04
N ALA A 60 -32.81 -14.90 8.85
CA ALA A 60 -32.63 -16.33 8.59
C ALA A 60 -31.33 -16.62 7.83
N LYS A 61 -30.76 -15.63 7.14
CA LYS A 61 -29.51 -15.76 6.38
C LYS A 61 -28.70 -14.46 6.44
N LEU A 62 -27.40 -14.57 6.66
CA LEU A 62 -26.44 -13.49 6.54
C LEU A 62 -25.59 -13.70 5.28
N VAL A 63 -25.46 -12.69 4.43
CA VAL A 63 -24.57 -12.67 3.28
C VAL A 63 -23.52 -11.59 3.49
N ILE A 64 -22.25 -11.98 3.37
CA ILE A 64 -21.11 -11.09 3.57
C ILE A 64 -20.40 -10.91 2.24
N THR A 65 -20.31 -9.67 1.79
CA THR A 65 -19.59 -9.29 0.56
C THR A 65 -18.46 -8.34 0.88
N LYS A 66 -17.45 -8.30 0.01
CA LYS A 66 -16.29 -7.42 0.13
C LYS A 66 -16.28 -6.45 -1.04
N SER A 67 -15.90 -5.20 -0.79
CA SER A 67 -15.67 -4.19 -1.83
C SER A 67 -14.45 -3.34 -1.53
N ILE A 68 -13.84 -2.78 -2.58
CA ILE A 68 -12.76 -1.79 -2.50
C ILE A 68 -13.19 -0.61 -3.35
N ASP A 69 -13.24 0.59 -2.76
CA ASP A 69 -13.73 1.81 -3.40
C ASP A 69 -15.12 1.64 -4.05
N GLY A 70 -15.99 0.87 -3.39
CA GLY A 70 -17.35 0.59 -3.85
C GLY A 70 -17.47 -0.44 -4.98
N ILE A 71 -16.34 -0.99 -5.47
CA ILE A 71 -16.34 -2.06 -6.46
C ILE A 71 -16.38 -3.40 -5.72
N THR A 72 -17.48 -4.14 -5.87
CA THR A 72 -17.65 -5.46 -5.25
C THR A 72 -16.64 -6.45 -5.79
N ASN A 73 -15.94 -7.13 -4.89
CA ASN A 73 -15.11 -8.28 -5.21
C ASN A 73 -16.02 -9.51 -5.41
N THR A 74 -16.18 -9.94 -6.66
CA THR A 74 -17.05 -11.07 -7.02
C THR A 74 -16.56 -12.42 -6.50
N ASP A 75 -15.27 -12.53 -6.20
CA ASP A 75 -14.65 -13.77 -5.73
C ASP A 75 -14.83 -13.95 -4.21
N TYR A 76 -15.32 -12.91 -3.52
CA TYR A 76 -15.59 -12.95 -2.10
C TYR A 76 -17.08 -12.86 -1.80
N LYS A 77 -17.67 -14.00 -1.43
CA LYS A 77 -19.02 -14.08 -0.89
C LYS A 77 -19.09 -15.19 0.15
N THR A 78 -19.50 -14.83 1.36
CA THR A 78 -19.78 -15.80 2.43
C THR A 78 -21.27 -15.79 2.74
N GLU A 79 -21.90 -16.96 2.79
CA GLU A 79 -23.29 -17.11 3.24
C GLU A 79 -23.33 -17.91 4.54
N VAL A 80 -24.08 -17.40 5.52
CA VAL A 80 -24.24 -18.03 6.83
C VAL A 80 -25.72 -18.20 7.11
N THR A 81 -26.14 -19.44 7.38
CA THR A 81 -27.50 -19.72 7.85
C THR A 81 -27.64 -19.28 9.30
N VAL A 82 -28.65 -18.47 9.59
CA VAL A 82 -28.94 -18.00 10.95
C VAL A 82 -30.08 -18.84 11.51
N ASN A 83 -29.76 -19.67 12.49
CA ASN A 83 -30.77 -20.41 13.24
C ASN A 83 -31.45 -19.44 14.23
N GLY A 84 -32.75 -19.60 14.48
CA GLY A 84 -33.52 -18.68 15.35
C GLY A 84 -33.08 -18.62 16.82
N THR A 85 -32.07 -19.40 17.24
CA THR A 85 -31.42 -19.33 18.55
C THR A 85 -30.06 -18.63 18.53
N SER A 86 -29.53 -18.30 17.34
CA SER A 86 -28.25 -17.61 17.22
C SER A 86 -28.42 -16.13 17.51
N SER A 87 -27.69 -15.62 18.49
CA SER A 87 -27.66 -14.18 18.80
C SER A 87 -26.66 -13.39 17.93
N GLY A 88 -25.85 -14.07 17.13
CA GLY A 88 -24.84 -13.40 16.31
C GLY A 88 -23.93 -14.32 15.51
N TYR A 89 -22.94 -13.72 14.85
CA TYR A 89 -21.92 -14.38 14.06
C TYR A 89 -20.57 -13.68 14.28
N ASP A 90 -19.53 -14.45 14.62
CA ASP A 90 -18.17 -13.92 14.76
C ASP A 90 -17.48 -13.94 13.40
N PHE A 91 -17.30 -12.76 12.83
CA PHE A 91 -16.57 -12.58 11.58
C PHE A 91 -15.08 -12.49 11.85
N SER A 92 -14.28 -13.19 11.04
CA SER A 92 -12.82 -13.16 11.10
C SER A 92 -12.24 -13.32 9.69
N GLN A 93 -11.45 -12.35 9.24
CA GLN A 93 -10.88 -12.36 7.90
C GLN A 93 -9.46 -11.78 7.90
N MET A 94 -8.55 -12.39 7.15
CA MET A 94 -7.21 -11.83 6.94
C MET A 94 -7.25 -10.74 5.87
N ILE A 95 -6.53 -9.64 6.10
CA ILE A 95 -6.29 -8.59 5.10
C ILE A 95 -5.30 -9.14 4.06
N LEU A 96 -5.69 -9.13 2.79
CA LEU A 96 -4.92 -9.70 1.68
C LEU A 96 -4.21 -8.61 0.87
N SER A 97 -3.21 -9.03 0.09
CA SER A 97 -2.57 -8.17 -0.91
C SER A 97 -3.62 -7.64 -1.89
N GLY A 98 -3.60 -6.33 -2.17
CA GLY A 98 -4.56 -5.62 -2.98
C GLY A 98 -5.69 -4.94 -2.19
N ASP A 99 -5.88 -5.25 -0.91
CA ASP A 99 -6.88 -4.62 -0.04
C ASP A 99 -6.52 -3.18 0.34
N GLU A 100 -5.22 -2.86 0.29
CA GLU A 100 -4.64 -1.54 0.53
C GLU A 100 -4.85 -0.53 -0.61
N ASN A 101 -5.45 -0.97 -1.72
CA ASN A 101 -5.64 -0.12 -2.90
C ASN A 101 -6.75 0.94 -2.76
N GLY A 102 -7.54 0.89 -1.68
CA GLY A 102 -8.64 1.81 -1.46
C GLY A 102 -9.36 1.59 -0.14
N SER A 103 -10.61 2.03 -0.07
CA SER A 103 -11.47 1.84 1.09
C SER A 103 -12.04 0.43 1.09
N LEU A 104 -11.45 -0.48 1.88
CA LEU A 104 -11.94 -1.84 2.06
C LEU A 104 -13.22 -1.83 2.92
N VAL A 105 -14.30 -2.40 2.40
CA VAL A 105 -15.59 -2.52 3.12
C VAL A 105 -16.11 -3.95 3.06
N TYR A 106 -16.52 -4.48 4.22
CA TYR A 106 -17.33 -5.69 4.31
C TYR A 106 -18.77 -5.32 4.61
N THR A 107 -19.70 -5.75 3.75
CA THR A 107 -21.13 -5.51 3.93
C THR A 107 -21.80 -6.77 4.42
N PHE A 108 -22.52 -6.66 5.53
CA PHE A 108 -23.22 -7.74 6.23
C PHE A 108 -24.71 -7.59 5.98
N SER A 109 -25.23 -8.31 4.97
CA SER A 109 -26.63 -8.24 4.54
C SER A 109 -27.46 -9.35 5.18
N GLY A 110 -28.44 -9.00 6.01
CA GLY A 110 -29.36 -9.93 6.66
C GLY A 110 -30.65 -10.11 5.87
N TYR A 111 -31.03 -11.36 5.60
CA TYR A 111 -32.22 -11.73 4.85
C TYR A 111 -33.16 -12.58 5.69
N ASP A 112 -34.46 -12.45 5.46
CA ASP A 112 -35.47 -13.33 6.02
C ASP A 112 -35.53 -14.69 5.30
N ALA A 113 -36.39 -15.59 5.79
CA ALA A 113 -36.58 -16.93 5.23
C ALA A 113 -37.14 -16.92 3.79
N GLY A 114 -37.80 -15.82 3.38
CA GLY A 114 -38.30 -15.60 2.01
C GLY A 114 -37.26 -15.02 1.06
N GLY A 115 -36.05 -14.71 1.55
CA GLY A 115 -34.97 -14.11 0.77
C GLY A 115 -35.09 -12.60 0.59
N LYS A 116 -35.96 -11.92 1.34
CA LYS A 116 -36.04 -10.46 1.35
C LYS A 116 -34.94 -9.89 2.25
N LEU A 117 -34.24 -8.87 1.76
CA LEU A 117 -33.28 -8.11 2.56
C LEU A 117 -34.04 -7.37 3.68
N ILE A 118 -33.62 -7.60 4.92
CA ILE A 118 -34.19 -6.97 6.12
C ILE A 118 -33.35 -5.77 6.54
N ASP A 119 -32.04 -5.97 6.64
CA ASP A 119 -31.10 -4.93 7.11
C ASP A 119 -29.69 -5.21 6.59
N ALA A 120 -28.83 -4.20 6.59
CA ALA A 120 -27.41 -4.34 6.26
C ALA A 120 -26.55 -3.41 7.11
N SER A 121 -25.35 -3.87 7.45
CA SER A 121 -24.35 -3.06 8.16
C SER A 121 -22.98 -3.23 7.52
N ASP A 122 -22.19 -2.16 7.57
CA ASP A 122 -20.87 -2.12 6.94
C ASP A 122 -19.76 -2.06 8.00
N LEU A 123 -18.73 -2.87 7.79
CA LEU A 123 -17.44 -2.72 8.44
C LEU A 123 -16.48 -2.05 7.46
N VAL A 124 -16.08 -0.82 7.75
CA VAL A 124 -15.04 -0.09 7.00
C VAL A 124 -13.68 -0.43 7.59
N VAL A 125 -12.73 -0.84 6.74
CA VAL A 125 -11.39 -1.26 7.16
C VAL A 125 -10.36 -0.33 6.54
N SER A 126 -9.63 0.40 7.40
CA SER A 126 -8.47 1.19 6.98
C SER A 126 -7.25 0.28 6.89
N VAL A 127 -6.76 0.05 5.68
CA VAL A 127 -5.59 -0.80 5.44
C VAL A 127 -4.35 0.09 5.24
N SER A 128 -3.38 -0.07 6.13
CA SER A 128 -2.08 0.62 6.01
C SER A 128 -1.17 -0.10 5.02
N LEU A 129 -0.52 0.66 4.15
CA LEU A 129 0.54 0.15 3.28
C LEU A 129 1.67 -0.45 4.12
N SER A 130 2.10 -1.65 3.79
CA SER A 130 3.22 -2.34 4.44
C SER A 130 3.89 -3.30 3.48
N GLY A 131 5.13 -3.70 3.75
CA GLY A 131 5.82 -4.73 2.98
C GLY A 131 5.95 -4.38 1.49
N TYR A 132 5.63 -5.32 0.62
CA TYR A 132 5.80 -5.18 -0.83
C TYR A 132 4.97 -4.02 -1.45
N PRO A 133 3.67 -3.85 -1.14
CA PRO A 133 2.91 -2.70 -1.62
C PRO A 133 3.49 -1.35 -1.20
N LEU A 134 4.02 -1.25 0.02
CA LEU A 134 4.67 -0.02 0.48
C LEU A 134 5.94 0.27 -0.34
N LEU A 135 6.80 -0.73 -0.54
CA LEU A 135 8.04 -0.59 -1.32
C LEU A 135 7.81 -0.14 -2.75
N THR A 136 6.74 -0.62 -3.38
CA THR A 136 6.44 -0.36 -4.79
C THR A 136 5.58 0.88 -5.03
N LYS A 137 4.90 1.39 -4.00
CA LYS A 137 4.09 2.61 -4.09
C LYS A 137 4.93 3.87 -4.24
N TYR A 138 6.06 3.93 -3.53
CA TYR A 138 6.91 5.12 -3.43
C TYR A 138 8.26 4.93 -4.12
N ASP A 139 8.93 6.04 -4.39
CA ASP A 139 10.37 6.04 -4.54
C ASP A 139 11.03 6.29 -3.17
N TRP A 140 12.27 5.84 -3.02
CA TRP A 140 12.98 5.87 -1.75
C TRP A 140 14.21 6.76 -1.87
N LYS A 141 14.14 7.96 -1.28
CA LYS A 141 15.24 8.93 -1.28
C LYS A 141 16.16 8.70 -0.10
N LEU A 142 17.45 8.52 -0.34
CA LEU A 142 18.47 8.36 0.70
C LEU A 142 18.57 9.65 1.53
N THR A 143 18.52 9.50 2.85
CA THR A 143 18.63 10.61 3.81
C THR A 143 19.76 10.43 4.82
N ALA A 144 20.26 9.21 4.99
CA ALA A 144 21.44 8.96 5.81
C ALA A 144 22.10 7.62 5.44
N GLU A 145 23.39 7.53 5.71
CA GLU A 145 24.21 6.34 5.59
C GLU A 145 25.25 6.41 6.69
N THR A 146 25.36 5.35 7.49
CA THR A 146 26.42 5.24 8.49
C THR A 146 27.30 4.05 8.18
N VAL A 147 28.60 4.26 8.19
CA VAL A 147 29.63 3.20 8.13
C VAL A 147 30.33 3.17 9.48
N ASP A 148 30.31 2.02 10.15
CA ASP A 148 30.80 1.86 11.53
C ASP A 148 30.24 2.92 12.51
N GLY A 149 28.96 3.23 12.37
CA GLY A 149 28.26 4.24 13.18
C GLY A 149 28.60 5.69 12.85
N THR A 150 29.55 5.95 11.95
CA THR A 150 29.89 7.30 11.48
C THR A 150 29.05 7.64 10.26
N ASN A 151 28.37 8.79 10.25
CA ASN A 151 27.62 9.26 9.09
C ASN A 151 28.57 9.60 7.94
N THR A 152 28.41 8.94 6.80
CA THR A 152 29.26 9.08 5.61
C THR A 152 28.60 9.86 4.48
N VAL A 153 27.32 10.21 4.62
CA VAL A 153 26.58 10.96 3.59
C VAL A 153 27.13 12.37 3.49
N ASN A 154 27.69 12.68 2.32
CA ASN A 154 28.05 14.03 1.91
C ASN A 154 27.00 14.58 0.94
N ASP A 155 27.02 15.89 0.68
CA ASP A 155 26.09 16.63 -0.19
C ASP A 155 25.84 15.98 -1.57
N LYS A 156 26.73 15.11 -2.03
CA LYS A 156 26.63 14.42 -3.32
C LYS A 156 25.75 13.17 -3.31
N LEU A 157 25.58 12.53 -2.14
CA LEU A 157 24.80 11.30 -1.96
C LEU A 157 23.33 11.55 -1.61
N TRP A 158 22.95 12.79 -1.23
CA TRP A 158 21.58 13.15 -0.80
C TRP A 158 20.51 13.07 -1.88
N ASP A 159 20.89 12.94 -3.14
CA ASP A 159 19.95 12.84 -4.26
C ASP A 159 19.79 11.40 -4.77
N ASN A 160 20.30 10.42 -4.03
CA ASN A 160 20.17 9.02 -4.38
C ASN A 160 18.72 8.56 -4.18
N VAL A 161 18.06 8.13 -5.25
CA VAL A 161 16.66 7.67 -5.23
C VAL A 161 16.54 6.28 -5.84
N TYR A 162 15.99 5.35 -5.06
CA TYR A 162 15.60 4.03 -5.56
C TYR A 162 14.15 4.03 -6.00
N ARG A 163 13.92 3.52 -7.21
CA ARG A 163 12.61 3.17 -7.70
C ARG A 163 12.51 1.65 -7.85
N LEU A 164 11.63 1.06 -7.04
CA LEU A 164 11.32 -0.36 -7.03
C LEU A 164 9.99 -0.56 -7.75
N ASN A 165 10.01 -1.23 -8.90
CA ASN A 165 8.81 -1.42 -9.70
C ASN A 165 8.12 -2.75 -9.39
N PRO A 166 6.78 -2.83 -9.57
CA PRO A 166 6.02 -4.05 -9.35
C PRO A 166 6.39 -5.24 -10.26
N ASP A 167 7.11 -5.00 -11.35
CA ASP A 167 7.64 -6.04 -12.25
C ASP A 167 9.05 -6.52 -11.83
N TYR A 168 9.49 -6.14 -10.63
CA TYR A 168 10.82 -6.41 -10.08
C TYR A 168 11.97 -5.71 -10.79
N SER A 169 11.70 -4.78 -11.72
CA SER A 169 12.74 -3.91 -12.26
C SER A 169 13.16 -2.88 -11.22
N TRP A 170 14.45 -2.58 -11.20
CA TRP A 170 15.04 -1.61 -10.28
C TRP A 170 15.66 -0.48 -11.09
N GLN A 171 15.37 0.75 -10.68
CA GLN A 171 16.00 1.94 -11.23
C GLN A 171 16.66 2.73 -10.10
N TYR A 172 17.80 3.32 -10.43
CA TYR A 172 18.57 4.13 -9.50
C TYR A 172 18.89 5.47 -10.12
N ASP A 173 18.45 6.55 -9.47
CA ASP A 173 18.95 7.88 -9.73
C ASP A 173 20.07 8.16 -8.73
N TRP A 174 21.31 8.13 -9.21
CA TRP A 174 22.50 8.37 -8.40
C TRP A 174 22.85 9.86 -8.51
N GLY A 175 22.58 10.63 -7.45
CA GLY A 175 23.48 11.66 -6.89
C GLY A 175 24.20 12.68 -7.79
N ALA A 176 24.56 13.84 -7.24
CA ALA A 176 25.51 14.71 -7.95
C ALA A 176 26.86 13.99 -8.01
N SER A 177 27.43 13.85 -9.20
CA SER A 177 28.64 13.06 -9.47
C SER A 177 29.84 13.40 -8.55
N GLY A 178 30.46 12.36 -7.98
CA GLY A 178 31.84 12.40 -7.47
C GLY A 178 32.86 12.28 -8.61
N PRO A 179 34.16 12.52 -8.35
CA PRO A 179 35.21 12.42 -9.38
C PRO A 179 35.53 10.98 -9.82
N VAL A 180 35.03 9.95 -9.14
CA VAL A 180 35.20 8.52 -9.49
C VAL A 180 33.89 7.80 -9.17
N ASN A 181 33.00 7.66 -10.15
CA ASN A 181 31.66 7.08 -9.92
C ASN A 181 31.64 5.64 -10.40
N LEU A 182 31.97 4.70 -9.51
CA LEU A 182 31.84 3.27 -9.82
C LEU A 182 30.37 2.85 -9.98
N GLU A 183 29.43 3.63 -9.43
CA GLU A 183 27.99 3.45 -9.63
C GLU A 183 27.58 3.63 -11.10
N GLU A 184 28.23 4.53 -11.84
CA GLU A 184 28.03 4.69 -13.30
C GLU A 184 28.35 3.41 -14.05
N LEU A 185 29.23 2.57 -13.53
CA LEU A 185 29.71 1.41 -14.26
C LEU A 185 28.78 0.18 -14.12
N ASN A 186 27.72 0.30 -13.32
CA ASN A 186 26.80 -0.80 -13.04
C ASN A 186 25.56 -0.75 -13.94
N GLN A 187 25.17 -1.91 -14.47
CA GLN A 187 23.85 -2.15 -15.00
C GLN A 187 22.90 -2.50 -13.86
N TYR A 188 22.00 -1.61 -13.49
CA TYR A 188 20.95 -1.88 -12.49
C TYR A 188 19.82 -2.64 -13.16
N CYS A 189 19.48 -3.81 -12.64
CA CYS A 189 18.60 -4.73 -13.36
C CYS A 189 17.31 -5.05 -12.59
N SER A 190 17.44 -5.68 -11.42
CA SER A 190 16.28 -6.21 -10.71
C SER A 190 16.43 -6.07 -9.21
N TRP A 191 15.32 -6.20 -8.49
CA TRP A 191 15.29 -6.31 -7.04
C TRP A 191 14.35 -7.44 -6.65
N LYS A 192 14.51 -7.96 -5.43
CA LYS A 192 13.58 -8.95 -4.88
C LYS A 192 13.51 -8.85 -3.37
N ILE A 193 12.42 -9.38 -2.82
CA ILE A 193 12.23 -9.55 -1.37
C ILE A 193 12.72 -10.94 -0.94
N ILE A 194 13.31 -11.02 0.24
CA ILE A 194 13.48 -12.26 1.00
C ILE A 194 12.53 -12.14 2.21
N GLY A 195 11.67 -13.14 2.39
CA GLY A 195 10.55 -13.09 3.34
C GLY A 195 9.20 -13.35 2.66
N SER A 196 8.18 -12.58 3.02
CA SER A 196 6.86 -12.57 2.38
C SER A 196 6.44 -11.16 1.95
N GLU A 197 5.39 -11.04 1.12
CA GLU A 197 4.85 -9.73 0.73
C GLU A 197 4.39 -8.88 1.93
N SER A 198 3.91 -9.51 2.99
CA SER A 198 3.49 -8.85 4.24
C SER A 198 4.64 -8.57 5.21
N LYS A 199 5.77 -9.29 5.07
CA LYS A 199 6.93 -9.16 5.94
C LYS A 199 8.22 -9.36 5.15
N VAL A 200 8.79 -8.25 4.72
CA VAL A 200 10.06 -8.22 4.00
C VAL A 200 11.20 -8.25 5.01
N ASP A 201 11.95 -9.36 5.06
CA ASP A 201 13.09 -9.51 5.96
C ASP A 201 14.36 -8.90 5.36
N SER A 202 14.56 -9.05 4.04
CA SER A 202 15.67 -8.45 3.30
C SER A 202 15.27 -8.03 1.88
N LEU A 203 16.01 -7.08 1.32
CA LEU A 203 15.99 -6.74 -0.10
C LEU A 203 17.30 -7.21 -0.74
N SER A 204 17.20 -7.82 -1.91
CA SER A 204 18.37 -8.18 -2.72
C SER A 204 18.30 -7.42 -4.03
N PHE A 205 19.33 -6.61 -4.30
CA PHE A 205 19.46 -5.82 -5.52
C PHE A 205 20.39 -6.53 -6.48
N ILE A 206 19.96 -6.67 -7.73
CA ILE A 206 20.66 -7.39 -8.78
C ILE A 206 21.20 -6.38 -9.79
N LYS A 207 22.52 -6.38 -9.94
CA LYS A 207 23.24 -5.54 -10.91
C LYS A 207 24.30 -6.33 -11.66
N PHE A 208 24.77 -5.79 -12.78
CA PHE A 208 25.95 -6.30 -13.48
C PHE A 208 27.04 -5.24 -13.42
N GLY A 209 28.23 -5.62 -12.96
CA GLY A 209 29.38 -4.71 -12.95
C GLY A 209 29.92 -4.47 -14.36
N PHE A 210 30.82 -3.48 -14.48
CA PHE A 210 31.49 -3.12 -15.72
C PHE A 210 32.01 -4.36 -16.48
N LEU A 211 31.55 -4.55 -17.72
CA LEU A 211 31.94 -5.66 -18.61
C LEU A 211 31.69 -7.07 -18.03
N SER A 212 30.89 -7.22 -16.98
CA SER A 212 30.52 -8.50 -16.40
C SER A 212 29.16 -8.96 -16.91
N THR A 213 29.07 -10.21 -17.34
CA THR A 213 27.78 -10.87 -17.62
C THR A 213 27.25 -11.66 -16.42
N THR A 214 28.00 -11.70 -15.32
CA THR A 214 27.60 -12.37 -14.09
C THR A 214 26.84 -11.40 -13.20
N PRO A 215 25.60 -11.73 -12.78
CA PRO A 215 24.85 -10.87 -11.87
C PRO A 215 25.48 -10.88 -10.48
N VAL A 216 25.54 -9.69 -9.87
CA VAL A 216 25.93 -9.47 -8.48
C VAL A 216 24.66 -9.23 -7.67
N TYR A 217 24.60 -9.84 -6.49
CA TYR A 217 23.47 -9.75 -5.57
C TYR A 217 23.91 -8.96 -4.33
N ASP A 218 23.43 -7.73 -4.21
CA ASP A 218 23.65 -6.90 -3.03
C ASP A 218 22.46 -7.04 -2.08
N THR A 219 22.62 -7.89 -1.07
CA THR A 219 21.54 -8.18 -0.11
C THR A 219 21.67 -7.32 1.15
N TRP A 220 20.57 -6.65 1.49
CA TRP A 220 20.43 -5.78 2.64
C TRP A 220 19.27 -6.24 3.51
N LYS A 221 19.53 -6.38 4.81
CA LYS A 221 18.47 -6.65 5.80
C LYS A 221 17.60 -5.41 5.97
N VAL A 222 16.29 -5.59 5.94
CA VAL A 222 15.33 -4.54 6.26
C VAL A 222 15.27 -4.38 7.77
N ALA A 223 15.84 -3.28 8.27
CA ALA A 223 15.81 -2.93 9.68
C ALA A 223 14.51 -2.19 10.07
N LYS A 224 13.94 -1.42 9.14
CA LYS A 224 12.65 -0.73 9.28
C LYS A 224 11.98 -0.59 7.91
N LEU A 225 10.68 -0.85 7.86
CA LEU A 225 9.82 -0.57 6.70
C LEU A 225 8.41 -0.26 7.22
N GLU A 226 8.16 1.01 7.50
CA GLU A 226 6.92 1.47 8.13
C GLU A 226 6.66 2.95 7.82
N GLY A 227 5.42 3.28 7.42
CA GLY A 227 5.06 4.63 7.04
C GLY A 227 5.93 5.12 5.87
N GLU A 228 6.61 6.23 6.08
CA GLU A 228 7.52 6.82 5.08
C GLU A 228 8.98 6.41 5.27
N ASP A 229 9.31 5.51 6.21
CA ASP A 229 10.68 5.11 6.52
C ASP A 229 11.06 3.74 5.93
N LEU A 230 12.20 3.68 5.26
CA LEU A 230 12.89 2.43 4.89
C LEU A 230 14.33 2.47 5.39
N TRP A 231 14.71 1.54 6.25
CA TRP A 231 16.08 1.41 6.74
C TRP A 231 16.65 0.06 6.32
N LEU A 232 17.80 0.11 5.67
CA LEU A 232 18.54 -1.04 5.16
C LEU A 232 19.84 -1.18 5.93
N SER A 233 20.23 -2.42 6.22
CA SER A 233 21.46 -2.71 6.95
C SER A 233 22.21 -3.89 6.35
N THR A 234 23.53 -3.83 6.36
CA THR A 234 24.40 -4.93 5.94
C THR A 234 25.74 -4.85 6.67
N THR A 235 26.59 -5.86 6.48
CA THR A 235 27.97 -5.90 6.97
C THR A 235 28.91 -6.12 5.79
N MET A 236 29.99 -5.33 5.71
CA MET A 236 30.99 -5.46 4.64
C MET A 236 32.40 -5.62 5.22
N ASP A 237 33.24 -6.40 4.54
CA ASP A 237 34.68 -6.44 4.85
C ASP A 237 35.37 -5.21 4.27
N LEU A 238 35.69 -4.28 5.16
CA LEU A 238 36.43 -3.05 4.85
C LEU A 238 37.79 -3.04 5.53
N SER A 239 38.33 -4.22 5.83
CA SER A 239 39.64 -4.37 6.48
C SER A 239 40.79 -3.80 5.64
N TRP A 240 40.64 -3.82 4.32
CA TRP A 240 41.54 -3.16 3.36
C TRP A 240 41.55 -1.62 3.46
N LEU A 241 40.51 -1.01 4.06
CA LEU A 241 40.44 0.42 4.39
C LEU A 241 40.88 0.72 5.82
N GLY A 242 41.36 -0.27 6.57
CA GLY A 242 41.72 -0.13 7.99
C GLY A 242 40.54 -0.21 8.96
N LEU A 243 39.37 -0.64 8.49
CA LEU A 243 38.19 -0.92 9.33
C LEU A 243 38.09 -2.42 9.69
N SER A 244 36.95 -2.87 10.20
CA SER A 244 36.74 -4.28 10.54
C SER A 244 36.32 -5.12 9.33
N ALA A 245 36.53 -6.43 9.42
CA ALA A 245 36.04 -7.40 8.41
C ALA A 245 34.51 -7.58 8.43
N GLU A 246 33.83 -7.04 9.44
CA GLU A 246 32.37 -7.04 9.58
C GLU A 246 31.91 -5.62 9.90
N THR A 247 32.25 -4.67 9.03
CA THR A 247 31.90 -3.27 9.25
C THR A 247 30.40 -3.07 9.00
N PRO A 248 29.63 -2.60 10.00
CA PRO A 248 28.20 -2.39 9.84
C PRO A 248 27.93 -1.15 8.98
N ILE A 249 27.01 -1.30 8.04
CA ILE A 249 26.51 -0.22 7.20
C ILE A 249 25.00 -0.14 7.34
N VAL A 250 24.48 1.07 7.56
CA VAL A 250 23.04 1.34 7.63
C VAL A 250 22.70 2.48 6.71
N GLN A 251 21.76 2.26 5.79
CA GLN A 251 21.19 3.28 4.92
C GLN A 251 19.76 3.58 5.35
N ARG A 252 19.37 4.85 5.36
CA ARG A 252 18.03 5.33 5.70
C ARG A 252 17.45 6.09 4.52
N TYR A 253 16.20 5.78 4.22
CA TYR A 253 15.45 6.37 3.14
C TYR A 253 14.13 6.92 3.64
N VAL A 254 13.66 7.96 2.97
CA VAL A 254 12.30 8.48 3.10
C VAL A 254 11.51 8.21 1.82
N ALA A 255 10.23 7.88 1.97
CA ALA A 255 9.30 7.72 0.88
C ALA A 255 9.04 9.08 0.22
N ILE A 256 9.11 9.11 -1.12
CA ILE A 256 8.64 10.23 -1.93
C ILE A 256 7.66 9.71 -2.98
N PRO A 257 6.64 10.50 -3.38
CA PRO A 257 5.71 10.09 -4.42
C PRO A 257 6.43 9.79 -5.74
N LYS A 258 6.03 8.71 -6.41
CA LYS A 258 6.52 8.43 -7.76
C LYS A 258 6.08 9.53 -8.72
N THR A 259 7.02 10.06 -9.48
CA THR A 259 6.75 11.03 -10.54
C THR A 259 6.96 10.43 -11.94
N ALA A 260 6.26 10.98 -12.92
CA ALA A 260 6.39 10.57 -14.33
C ALA A 260 7.69 11.09 -14.97
N ASP A 261 8.28 12.15 -14.42
CA ASP A 261 9.53 12.78 -14.85
C ASP A 261 10.76 12.22 -14.12
N PHE A 262 10.60 11.12 -13.36
CA PHE A 262 11.73 10.43 -12.74
C PHE A 262 12.75 10.08 -13.81
N THR A 263 13.94 10.62 -13.61
CA THR A 263 15.03 10.53 -14.57
C THR A 263 16.10 9.64 -13.97
N PRO A 264 16.01 8.31 -14.15
CA PRO A 264 17.04 7.40 -13.62
C PRO A 264 18.38 7.72 -14.26
N TYR A 265 19.45 7.35 -13.57
CA TYR A 265 20.81 7.52 -14.05
C TYR A 265 21.18 8.97 -14.45
N ARG A 266 20.61 9.98 -13.78
CA ARG A 266 20.81 11.40 -14.14
C ARG A 266 20.45 11.74 -15.60
N GLY A 267 19.58 10.95 -16.22
CA GLY A 267 19.16 11.15 -17.61
C GLY A 267 20.12 10.58 -18.64
N GLN A 268 21.15 9.86 -18.17
CA GLN A 268 21.96 9.03 -19.04
C GLN A 268 21.14 7.83 -19.53
N ASN A 269 21.46 7.36 -20.72
CA ASN A 269 20.74 6.25 -21.30
C ASN A 269 21.18 4.97 -20.60
N ALA A 270 20.24 4.27 -19.94
CA ALA A 270 20.51 2.98 -19.31
C ALA A 270 21.11 1.95 -20.30
N ALA A 271 20.83 2.10 -21.60
CA ALA A 271 21.41 1.25 -22.65
C ALA A 271 22.93 1.42 -22.81
N ASP A 272 23.50 2.54 -22.37
CA ASP A 272 24.94 2.78 -22.36
C ASP A 272 25.65 1.87 -21.34
N TYR A 273 24.89 1.26 -20.43
CA TYR A 273 25.33 0.37 -19.36
C TYR A 273 24.76 -1.04 -19.49
N ASN A 274 24.49 -1.50 -20.73
CA ASN A 274 23.92 -2.83 -20.97
C ASN A 274 25.02 -3.89 -21.14
N TRP A 275 25.40 -4.54 -20.05
CA TRP A 275 26.42 -5.60 -20.02
C TRP A 275 25.85 -6.99 -20.30
N ALA A 276 24.59 -7.23 -19.92
CA ALA A 276 23.92 -8.51 -20.08
C ALA A 276 22.39 -8.37 -20.21
N PRO A 277 21.68 -9.39 -20.74
CA PRO A 277 20.22 -9.41 -20.71
C PRO A 277 19.70 -9.30 -19.27
N CYS A 278 18.93 -8.25 -19.01
CA CYS A 278 18.24 -8.04 -17.75
C CYS A 278 16.84 -8.67 -17.80
N ASN A 279 16.56 -9.63 -16.91
CA ASN A 279 15.30 -10.35 -16.85
C ASN A 279 14.67 -10.25 -15.45
N PRO A 280 14.05 -9.11 -15.09
CA PRO A 280 13.45 -8.89 -13.78
C PRO A 280 12.49 -10.03 -13.37
N GLY A 281 12.51 -10.38 -12.08
CA GLY A 281 11.66 -11.43 -11.51
C GLY A 281 12.08 -12.88 -11.82
N THR A 282 13.10 -13.11 -12.66
CA THR A 282 13.58 -14.46 -13.00
C THR A 282 14.80 -14.91 -12.19
N TYR A 283 15.46 -13.99 -11.49
CA TYR A 283 16.68 -14.24 -10.73
C TYR A 283 16.40 -15.02 -9.43
N LYS A 284 16.56 -16.34 -9.49
CA LYS A 284 16.56 -17.22 -8.30
C LYS A 284 17.87 -17.08 -7.52
N GLU A 285 17.86 -17.35 -6.22
CA GLU A 285 19.13 -17.54 -5.51
C GLU A 285 19.82 -18.78 -6.09
N THR A 286 21.03 -18.61 -6.59
CA THR A 286 22.04 -19.64 -6.34
C THR A 286 22.29 -19.60 -4.84
N THR A 287 21.90 -20.65 -4.12
CA THR A 287 22.41 -20.92 -2.77
C THR A 287 23.92 -20.67 -2.82
N ILE A 288 24.37 -19.59 -2.19
CA ILE A 288 25.79 -19.39 -1.96
C ILE A 288 26.17 -20.48 -0.95
N PRO A 289 27.13 -21.37 -1.26
CA PRO A 289 27.58 -22.42 -0.35
C PRO A 289 28.16 -21.86 0.94
#